data_AF-A0A1Y1VVN1-F1
#
_entry.id   AF-A0A1Y1VVN1-F1
#
_cell.length_a   1.000
_cell.length_b   1.000
_cell.length_c   1.000
_cell.angle_alpha   90.00
_cell.angle_beta   90.00
_cell.angle_gamma   90.00
#
_symmetry.space_group_name_H-M   'P 1'
#
loop_
_entity.id
_entity.type
_entity.pdbx_description
1 polymer ?
#
loop_
_entity_poly.entity_id
_entity_poly.type
_entity_poly.pdbx_seq_one_letter_code
_entity_poly.pdbx_strand_id
1 'polypeptide(L)'
;MAGDKVHVHLMTGQDVVVSINVTEKVNPPKFEKVEDMADLGYLNEASVVHNLKQRYAAQAIYTYSGLFLVAVNPYYDLQIYGHEFVMAYRNKKRTEMMPHIFAIADAAFHDMLHTKENQSILITGESGAGKTENTKKVIQYLTAIAGDKSTGNVSSGLEQQVLSANPILESFGNAQTIRNNNSSRFGKFIRIEFNAAGQIAGANIEWYLLEKPRVTHQSRLERNYHIFYQLPRTGC
;
A
#
# COMPACT_ATOMS: atom_id res chain seq x y z
N MET A 1 14.95 43.26 6.76
CA MET A 1 15.57 42.80 8.02
C MET A 1 16.38 41.57 7.68
N ALA A 2 17.71 41.59 7.88
CA ALA A 2 18.54 40.41 7.63
C ALA A 2 18.13 39.33 8.63
N GLY A 3 17.52 38.24 8.16
CA GLY A 3 17.06 37.16 9.04
C GLY A 3 18.24 36.55 9.80
N ASP A 4 18.03 36.25 11.08
CA ASP A 4 19.06 35.67 11.94
C ASP A 4 19.64 34.40 11.29
N LYS A 5 20.97 34.39 11.16
CA LYS A 5 21.72 33.26 10.60
C LYS A 5 22.16 32.34 11.73
N VAL A 6 22.14 31.04 11.47
CA VAL A 6 22.60 30.01 12.41
C VAL A 6 23.70 29.16 11.77
N HIS A 7 24.67 28.76 12.60
CA HIS A 7 25.72 27.82 12.25
C HIS A 7 25.22 26.40 12.52
N VAL A 8 25.24 25.54 11.51
CA VAL A 8 24.77 24.16 11.59
C VAL A 8 25.92 23.23 11.25
N HIS A 9 26.25 22.34 12.18
CA HIS A 9 27.20 21.25 11.97
C HIS A 9 26.47 20.05 11.37
N LEU A 10 26.81 19.67 10.14
CA LEU A 10 26.21 18.54 9.44
C LEU A 10 26.88 17.23 9.83
N MET A 11 26.15 16.11 9.77
CA MET A 11 26.71 14.77 10.00
C MET A 11 27.79 14.38 8.99
N THR A 12 27.92 15.09 7.87
CA THR A 12 29.02 14.95 6.91
C THR A 12 30.35 15.54 7.41
N GLY A 13 30.36 16.20 8.56
CA GLY A 13 31.50 16.92 9.13
C GLY A 13 31.67 18.34 8.57
N GLN A 14 30.74 18.82 7.75
CA GLN A 14 30.75 20.17 7.19
C GLN A 14 29.94 21.14 8.07
N ASP A 15 30.46 22.36 8.22
CA ASP A 15 29.73 23.47 8.82
C ASP A 15 29.09 24.34 7.74
N VAL A 16 27.80 24.63 7.91
CA VAL A 16 27.05 25.52 7.02
C VAL A 16 26.38 26.64 7.79
N VAL A 17 26.30 27.82 7.19
CA VAL A 17 25.58 28.96 7.75
C VAL A 17 24.29 29.14 6.96
N VAL A 18 23.15 28.98 7.63
CA VAL A 18 21.83 29.04 7.01
C VAL A 18 20.94 30.06 7.72
N SER A 19 19.87 30.49 7.07
CA SER A 19 18.84 31.30 7.72
C SER A 19 18.08 30.45 8.75
N ILE A 20 17.76 30.99 9.92
CA ILE A 20 16.92 30.31 10.92
C ILE A 20 15.59 29.85 10.30
N ASN A 21 15.06 30.58 9.32
CA ASN A 21 13.78 30.29 8.68
C ASN A 21 13.79 29.04 7.78
N VAL A 22 14.96 28.51 7.43
CA VAL A 22 15.09 27.24 6.69
C VAL A 22 15.46 26.08 7.61
N THR A 23 15.46 26.31 8.92
CA THR A 23 15.69 25.26 9.92
C THR A 23 14.38 24.82 10.54
N GLU A 24 14.29 23.53 10.85
CA GLU A 24 13.12 22.94 11.50
C GLU A 24 13.52 22.29 12.83
N LYS A 25 12.57 22.20 13.75
CA LYS A 25 12.79 21.52 15.03
C LYS A 25 12.88 20.02 14.83
N VAL A 26 13.76 19.39 15.61
CA VAL A 26 13.95 17.93 15.62
C VAL A 26 13.21 17.33 16.80
N ASN A 27 12.56 16.19 16.58
CA ASN A 27 11.92 15.43 17.63
C ASN A 27 12.95 14.81 18.60
N PRO A 28 12.70 14.82 19.92
CA PRO A 28 13.59 14.17 20.87
C PRO A 28 13.64 12.64 20.67
N PRO A 29 14.71 11.94 21.15
CA PRO A 29 14.92 10.51 20.92
C PRO A 29 13.77 9.58 21.33
N LYS A 30 12.92 9.99 22.27
CA LYS A 30 11.72 9.23 22.67
C LYS A 30 10.72 9.02 21.54
N PHE A 31 10.79 9.81 20.46
CA PHE A 31 9.94 9.69 19.28
C PHE A 31 10.66 9.03 18.09
N GLU A 32 11.72 8.28 18.35
CA GLU A 32 12.41 7.52 17.32
C GLU A 32 11.60 6.27 16.93
N LYS A 33 11.39 6.07 15.62
CA LYS A 33 10.69 4.92 15.03
C LYS A 33 9.25 4.72 15.53
N VAL A 34 8.55 5.81 15.86
CA VAL A 34 7.16 5.76 16.33
C VAL A 34 6.27 5.01 15.33
N GLU A 35 5.35 4.22 15.87
CA GLU A 35 4.40 3.44 15.07
C GLU A 35 3.34 4.31 14.43
N ASP A 36 2.95 5.42 15.08
CA ASP A 36 2.07 6.45 14.54
C ASP A 36 2.79 7.80 14.52
N MET A 37 2.95 8.37 13.33
CA MET A 37 3.59 9.67 13.17
C MET A 37 2.72 10.83 13.66
N ALA A 38 1.43 10.60 13.93
CA ALA A 38 0.59 11.58 14.62
C ALA A 38 1.06 11.86 16.06
N ASP A 39 1.83 10.94 16.66
CA ASP A 39 2.35 11.08 18.02
C ASP A 39 3.64 11.91 18.10
N LEU A 40 4.21 12.33 16.95
CA LEU A 40 5.42 13.15 16.92
C LEU A 40 5.19 14.51 17.61
N GLY A 41 6.13 14.95 18.44
CA GLY A 41 6.07 16.25 19.10
C GLY A 41 6.18 17.44 18.13
N TYR A 42 6.98 17.30 17.08
CA TYR A 42 7.07 18.25 15.98
C TYR A 42 6.62 17.59 14.68
N LEU A 43 5.53 18.08 14.10
CA LEU A 43 4.96 17.61 12.86
C LEU A 43 5.48 18.46 11.69
N ASN A 44 6.62 18.06 11.16
CA ASN A 44 7.23 18.67 9.98
C ASN A 44 7.72 17.61 9.00
N GLU A 45 7.98 18.01 7.76
CA GLU A 45 8.34 17.09 6.68
C GLU A 45 9.62 16.33 7.02
N ALA A 46 10.63 17.02 7.57
CA ALA A 46 11.89 16.40 7.96
C ALA A 46 11.70 15.27 8.99
N SER A 47 10.82 15.46 9.97
CA SER A 47 10.53 14.46 11.02
C SER A 47 9.79 13.24 10.47
N VAL A 48 8.82 13.45 9.58
CA VAL A 48 8.10 12.36 8.90
C VAL A 48 9.07 11.52 8.07
N VAL A 49 9.88 12.18 7.23
CA VAL A 49 10.89 11.51 6.39
C VAL A 49 11.92 10.77 7.25
N HIS A 50 12.37 11.37 8.35
CA HIS A 50 13.30 10.75 9.27
C HIS A 50 12.71 9.48 9.91
N ASN A 51 11.48 9.54 10.43
CA ASN A 51 10.83 8.39 11.05
C ASN A 51 10.64 7.23 10.07
N LEU A 52 10.12 7.52 8.86
CA LEU A 52 9.96 6.52 7.81
C LEU A 52 11.30 5.89 7.41
N LYS A 53 12.36 6.70 7.26
CA LYS A 53 13.71 6.21 6.93
C LYS A 53 14.24 5.27 8.02
N GLN A 54 14.10 5.64 9.29
CA GLN A 54 14.59 4.83 10.42
C GLN A 54 13.82 3.52 10.56
N ARG A 55 12.50 3.55 10.38
CA ARG A 55 11.66 2.34 10.40
C ARG A 55 11.96 1.42 9.22
N TYR A 56 12.10 1.99 8.02
CA TYR A 56 12.48 1.24 6.83
C TYR A 56 13.85 0.56 6.98
N ALA A 57 14.84 1.26 7.56
CA ALA A 57 16.15 0.68 7.86
C ALA A 57 16.08 -0.48 8.88
N ALA A 58 15.05 -0.49 9.73
CA ALA A 58 14.74 -1.58 10.66
C ALA A 58 13.76 -2.62 10.07
N GLN A 59 13.57 -2.65 8.75
CA GLN A 59 12.66 -3.54 8.02
C GLN A 59 11.17 -3.39 8.38
N ALA A 60 10.79 -2.31 9.07
CA ALA A 60 9.41 -1.97 9.37
C ALA A 60 8.84 -1.07 8.27
N ILE A 61 8.23 -1.68 7.25
CA ILE A 61 7.74 -0.97 6.05
C ILE A 61 6.41 -0.23 6.26
N TYR A 62 5.67 -0.59 7.31
CA TYR A 62 4.36 -0.05 7.64
C TYR A 62 4.47 0.93 8.81
N THR A 63 3.86 2.10 8.68
CA THR A 63 3.83 3.14 9.72
C THR A 63 2.50 3.88 9.64
N TYR A 64 1.83 4.09 10.77
CA TYR A 64 0.62 4.91 10.78
C TYR A 64 0.96 6.41 10.68
N SER A 65 0.00 7.16 10.15
CA SER A 65 -0.03 8.62 10.16
C SER A 65 -1.47 9.05 10.39
N GLY A 66 -1.89 9.05 11.66
CA GLY A 66 -3.29 9.27 12.02
C GLY A 66 -4.19 8.22 11.37
N LEU A 67 -5.11 8.60 10.49
CA LEU A 67 -5.99 7.62 9.83
C LEU A 67 -5.30 6.79 8.73
N PHE A 68 -4.13 7.24 8.25
CA PHE A 68 -3.45 6.60 7.13
C PHE A 68 -2.50 5.50 7.59
N LEU A 69 -2.36 4.46 6.77
CA LEU A 69 -1.26 3.51 6.84
C LEU A 69 -0.29 3.81 5.69
N VAL A 70 0.90 4.29 6.03
CA VAL A 70 1.99 4.50 5.09
C VAL A 70 2.73 3.18 4.89
N ALA A 71 2.89 2.76 3.64
CA ALA A 71 3.64 1.57 3.24
C ALA A 71 4.80 1.97 2.33
N VAL A 72 6.04 1.67 2.74
CA VAL A 72 7.24 1.92 1.94
C VAL A 72 7.66 0.62 1.25
N ASN A 73 7.66 0.58 -0.08
CA ASN A 73 7.96 -0.64 -0.83
C ASN A 73 9.41 -1.13 -0.55
N PRO A 74 9.61 -2.34 0.02
CA PRO A 74 10.94 -2.87 0.32
C PRO A 74 11.73 -3.29 -0.92
N TYR A 75 11.08 -3.59 -2.06
CA TYR A 75 11.70 -4.21 -3.24
C TYR A 75 12.30 -5.61 -3.03
N TYR A 76 11.99 -6.26 -1.91
CA TYR A 76 12.31 -7.65 -1.61
C TYR A 76 11.23 -8.27 -0.73
N ASP A 77 11.21 -9.60 -0.64
CA ASP A 77 10.20 -10.32 0.12
C ASP A 77 10.47 -10.24 1.63
N LEU A 78 9.45 -9.83 2.37
CA LEU A 78 9.42 -9.85 3.83
C LEU A 78 8.50 -10.97 4.31
N GLN A 79 8.94 -11.72 5.30
CA GLN A 79 8.16 -12.81 5.93
C GLN A 79 7.15 -12.24 6.94
N ILE A 80 6.25 -11.36 6.48
CA ILE A 80 5.25 -10.66 7.31
C ILE A 80 3.79 -10.93 6.86
N TYR A 81 3.61 -11.79 5.87
CA TYR A 81 2.28 -12.12 5.30
C TYR A 81 1.88 -13.59 5.51
N GLY A 82 2.60 -14.30 6.38
CA GLY A 82 2.33 -15.70 6.70
C GLY A 82 1.03 -15.88 7.51
N HIS A 83 0.61 -17.14 7.64
CA HIS A 83 -0.60 -17.50 8.38
C HIS A 83 -0.53 -17.07 9.86
N GLU A 84 0.67 -17.10 10.46
CA GLU A 84 0.93 -16.61 11.80
C GLU A 84 0.59 -15.12 11.96
N PHE A 85 0.86 -14.30 10.94
CA PHE A 85 0.47 -12.89 10.94
C PHE A 85 -1.04 -12.74 10.74
N VAL A 86 -1.67 -13.53 9.86
CA VAL A 86 -3.13 -13.49 9.70
C VAL A 86 -3.82 -13.73 11.05
N MET A 87 -3.40 -14.77 11.77
CA MET A 87 -3.94 -15.12 13.09
C MET A 87 -3.61 -14.08 14.17
N ALA A 88 -2.40 -13.52 14.15
CA ALA A 88 -1.98 -12.52 15.14
C ALA A 88 -2.79 -11.22 15.05
N TYR A 89 -3.19 -10.80 13.84
CA TYR A 89 -3.96 -9.57 13.62
C TYR A 89 -5.48 -9.75 13.70
N ARG A 90 -5.97 -11.00 13.71
CA ARG A 90 -7.40 -11.28 13.73
C ARG A 90 -8.04 -10.79 15.04
N ASN A 91 -9.13 -10.02 14.90
CA ASN A 91 -9.89 -9.47 16.02
C ASN A 91 -9.02 -8.61 16.98
N LYS A 92 -7.99 -7.95 16.44
CA LYS A 92 -7.10 -7.10 17.23
C LYS A 92 -7.39 -5.64 16.97
N LYS A 93 -7.45 -4.85 18.05
CA LYS A 93 -7.50 -3.40 17.90
C LYS A 93 -6.19 -2.91 17.33
N ARG A 94 -6.27 -1.81 16.58
CA ARG A 94 -5.12 -1.12 15.99
C ARG A 94 -4.01 -0.80 17.00
N THR A 95 -4.34 -0.55 18.26
CA THR A 95 -3.38 -0.22 19.34
C THR A 95 -2.72 -1.44 19.97
N GLU A 96 -3.21 -2.65 19.70
CA GLU A 96 -2.67 -3.89 20.27
C GLU A 96 -1.54 -4.50 19.43
N MET A 97 -1.43 -4.09 18.16
CA MET A 97 -0.52 -4.69 17.19
C MET A 97 0.25 -3.60 16.44
N MET A 98 1.44 -3.95 15.97
CA MET A 98 2.26 -3.07 15.16
C MET A 98 1.53 -2.63 13.88
N PRO A 99 1.92 -1.51 13.25
CA PRO A 99 1.32 -1.09 11.98
C PRO A 99 1.43 -2.17 10.90
N HIS A 100 0.30 -2.54 10.30
CA HIS A 100 0.26 -3.54 9.25
C HIS A 100 -1.00 -3.41 8.41
N ILE A 101 -0.94 -3.81 7.13
CA ILE A 101 -2.10 -3.78 6.23
C ILE A 101 -3.24 -4.70 6.71
N PHE A 102 -2.90 -5.77 7.42
CA PHE A 102 -3.88 -6.68 8.02
C PHE A 102 -4.70 -6.01 9.13
N ALA A 103 -4.13 -5.08 9.90
CA ALA A 103 -4.89 -4.33 10.90
C ALA A 103 -5.97 -3.47 10.24
N ILE A 104 -5.68 -2.86 9.08
CA ILE A 104 -6.65 -2.08 8.31
C ILE A 104 -7.75 -2.97 7.73
N ALA A 105 -7.37 -4.15 7.20
CA ALA A 105 -8.33 -5.10 6.64
C ALA A 105 -9.24 -5.70 7.73
N ASP A 106 -8.69 -6.08 8.89
CA ASP A 106 -9.45 -6.60 10.03
C ASP A 106 -10.42 -5.57 10.58
N ALA A 107 -9.97 -4.33 10.78
CA ALA A 107 -10.83 -3.24 11.23
C ALA A 107 -12.00 -3.00 10.28
N ALA A 108 -11.73 -2.88 8.97
CA ALA A 108 -12.78 -2.71 7.97
C ALA A 108 -13.78 -3.88 7.96
N PHE A 109 -13.31 -5.12 8.09
CA PHE A 109 -14.20 -6.29 8.16
C PHE A 109 -15.08 -6.26 9.41
N HIS A 110 -14.52 -5.96 10.58
CA HIS A 110 -15.27 -5.87 11.82
C HIS A 110 -16.27 -4.71 11.82
N ASP A 111 -15.86 -3.53 11.35
CA ASP A 111 -16.72 -2.36 11.25
C ASP A 111 -17.89 -2.64 10.30
N MET A 112 -17.66 -3.29 9.16
CA MET A 112 -18.72 -3.73 8.25
C MET A 112 -19.74 -4.65 8.95
N LEU A 113 -19.27 -5.64 9.71
CA LEU A 113 -20.15 -6.59 10.41
C LEU A 113 -20.91 -5.94 11.57
N HIS A 114 -20.30 -4.99 12.26
CA HIS A 114 -20.89 -4.29 13.40
C HIS A 114 -21.90 -3.23 12.96
N THR A 115 -21.49 -2.35 12.04
CA THR A 115 -22.30 -1.21 11.56
C THR A 115 -23.37 -1.62 10.54
N LYS A 116 -23.17 -2.75 9.86
CA LYS A 116 -23.96 -3.16 8.69
C LYS A 116 -23.85 -2.18 7.51
N GLU A 117 -22.77 -1.42 7.46
CA GLU A 117 -22.46 -0.50 6.36
C GLU A 117 -21.28 -0.99 5.53
N ASN A 118 -21.34 -0.70 4.22
CA ASN A 118 -20.25 -1.04 3.29
C ASN A 118 -18.97 -0.27 3.64
N GLN A 119 -17.83 -0.97 3.60
CA GLN A 119 -16.52 -0.38 3.88
C GLN A 119 -15.67 -0.29 2.61
N SER A 120 -14.72 0.64 2.60
CA SER A 120 -13.81 0.82 1.47
C SER A 120 -12.37 1.05 1.95
N ILE A 121 -11.42 0.35 1.34
CA ILE A 121 -9.98 0.55 1.57
C ILE A 121 -9.40 1.19 0.31
N LEU A 122 -8.97 2.45 0.41
CA LEU A 122 -8.36 3.18 -0.69
C LEU A 122 -6.83 3.05 -0.65
N ILE A 123 -6.25 2.42 -1.67
CA ILE A 123 -4.79 2.23 -1.79
C ILE A 123 -4.24 3.17 -2.86
N THR A 124 -3.57 4.23 -2.42
CA THR A 124 -2.97 5.26 -3.29
C THR A 124 -1.45 5.13 -3.38
N GLY A 125 -0.86 5.73 -4.42
CA GLY A 125 0.59 5.81 -4.58
C GLY A 125 1.01 5.92 -6.04
N GLU A 126 2.22 6.40 -6.28
CA GLU A 126 2.80 6.45 -7.62
C GLU A 126 3.00 5.04 -8.21
N SER A 127 3.36 5.00 -9.49
CA SER A 127 3.74 3.76 -10.16
C SER A 127 4.98 3.15 -9.48
N GLY A 128 4.95 1.86 -9.19
CA GLY A 128 6.04 1.18 -8.45
C GLY A 128 5.92 1.22 -6.92
N ALA A 129 4.94 1.92 -6.35
CA ALA A 129 4.74 2.01 -4.90
C ALA A 129 4.26 0.70 -4.21
N GLY A 130 4.00 -0.37 -4.96
CA GLY A 130 3.52 -1.65 -4.39
C GLY A 130 2.01 -1.74 -4.14
N LYS A 131 1.20 -0.87 -4.78
CA LYS A 131 -0.27 -0.87 -4.64
C LYS A 131 -0.89 -2.24 -4.90
N THR A 132 -0.60 -2.85 -6.05
CA THR A 132 -1.15 -4.14 -6.47
C THR A 132 -0.85 -5.24 -5.46
N GLU A 133 0.39 -5.30 -4.95
CA GLU A 133 0.77 -6.29 -3.94
C GLU A 133 0.02 -6.07 -2.63
N ASN A 134 -0.10 -4.84 -2.14
CA ASN A 134 -0.91 -4.54 -0.95
C ASN A 134 -2.39 -4.90 -1.16
N THR A 135 -2.96 -4.65 -2.35
CA THR A 135 -4.33 -5.07 -2.68
C THR A 135 -4.48 -6.59 -2.61
N LYS A 136 -3.52 -7.36 -3.14
CA LYS A 136 -3.51 -8.82 -3.02
C LYS A 136 -3.48 -9.27 -1.57
N LYS A 137 -2.65 -8.64 -0.72
CA LYS A 137 -2.56 -8.96 0.72
C LYS A 137 -3.83 -8.66 1.48
N VAL A 138 -4.53 -7.56 1.17
CA VAL A 138 -5.85 -7.27 1.74
C VAL A 138 -6.86 -8.35 1.38
N ILE A 139 -6.93 -8.73 0.09
CA ILE A 139 -7.85 -9.79 -0.37
C ILE A 139 -7.53 -11.11 0.32
N GLN A 140 -6.26 -11.52 0.33
CA GLN A 140 -5.77 -12.74 0.99
C GLN A 140 -6.15 -12.77 2.48
N TYR A 141 -6.04 -11.64 3.17
CA TYR A 141 -6.43 -11.55 4.57
C TYR A 141 -7.94 -11.74 4.76
N LEU A 142 -8.75 -11.00 3.99
CA LEU A 142 -10.21 -11.06 4.06
C LEU A 142 -10.74 -12.47 3.72
N THR A 143 -10.17 -13.14 2.71
CA THR A 143 -10.53 -14.52 2.36
C THR A 143 -10.14 -15.51 3.45
N ALA A 144 -9.01 -15.31 4.11
CA ALA A 144 -8.55 -16.18 5.19
C ALA A 144 -9.43 -16.07 6.45
N ILE A 145 -9.91 -14.86 6.81
CA ILE A 145 -10.73 -14.69 8.03
C ILE A 145 -12.21 -14.98 7.83
N ALA A 146 -12.73 -14.83 6.61
CA ALA A 146 -14.13 -15.09 6.25
C ALA A 146 -14.43 -16.57 5.94
N GLY A 147 -13.40 -17.40 5.76
CA GLY A 147 -13.53 -18.85 5.58
C GLY A 147 -13.88 -19.56 6.89
N ASP A 148 -14.84 -20.49 6.82
CA ASP A 148 -15.27 -21.31 7.96
C ASP A 148 -14.17 -22.29 8.42
N LYS A 149 -14.16 -22.58 9.73
CA LYS A 149 -13.19 -23.44 10.44
C LYS A 149 -13.27 -24.93 10.07
N SER A 150 -14.05 -25.29 9.04
CA SER A 150 -14.50 -26.66 8.78
C SER A 150 -14.02 -27.24 7.44
N THR A 151 -13.57 -26.43 6.48
CA THR A 151 -13.14 -26.93 5.17
C THR A 151 -11.90 -26.19 4.68
N GLY A 152 -10.72 -26.80 4.84
CA GLY A 152 -9.41 -26.26 4.46
C GLY A 152 -9.17 -26.04 2.95
N ASN A 153 -10.22 -25.91 2.13
CA ASN A 153 -10.14 -25.83 0.67
C ASN A 153 -11.02 -24.74 0.02
N VAL A 154 -11.86 -24.00 0.75
CA VAL A 154 -12.79 -23.02 0.13
C VAL A 154 -12.21 -21.61 0.04
N SER A 155 -11.30 -21.23 0.93
CA SER A 155 -10.62 -19.92 0.93
C SER A 155 -9.74 -19.69 -0.32
N SER A 156 -9.30 -20.75 -0.99
CA SER A 156 -8.47 -20.66 -2.20
C SER A 156 -9.26 -20.25 -3.45
N GLY A 157 -10.56 -20.54 -3.53
CA GLY A 157 -11.34 -20.36 -4.75
C GLY A 157 -11.51 -18.90 -5.16
N LEU A 158 -12.03 -18.06 -4.27
CA LEU A 158 -12.25 -16.64 -4.58
C LEU A 158 -10.92 -15.89 -4.75
N GLU A 159 -9.95 -16.12 -3.86
CA GLU A 159 -8.63 -15.51 -3.98
C GLU A 159 -8.02 -15.85 -5.35
N GLN A 160 -8.01 -17.13 -5.71
CA GLN A 160 -7.47 -17.58 -6.99
C GLN A 160 -8.26 -17.05 -8.19
N GLN A 161 -9.59 -16.88 -8.08
CA GLN A 161 -10.41 -16.27 -9.12
C GLN A 161 -10.08 -14.78 -9.32
N VAL A 162 -10.00 -14.01 -8.23
CA VAL A 162 -9.66 -12.58 -8.30
C VAL A 162 -8.21 -12.39 -8.77
N LEU A 163 -7.30 -13.27 -8.34
CA LEU A 163 -5.90 -13.26 -8.76
C LEU A 163 -5.71 -13.70 -10.21
N SER A 164 -6.49 -14.68 -10.70
CA SER A 164 -6.40 -15.17 -12.08
C SER A 164 -6.94 -14.18 -13.12
N ALA A 165 -7.79 -13.23 -12.72
CA ALA A 165 -8.18 -12.11 -13.56
C ALA A 165 -7.05 -11.08 -13.76
N ASN A 166 -6.07 -11.00 -12.85
CA ASN A 166 -5.01 -9.98 -12.92
C ASN A 166 -4.17 -10.08 -14.18
N PRO A 167 -3.63 -11.25 -14.60
CA PRO A 167 -2.87 -11.35 -15.85
C PRO A 167 -3.60 -10.74 -17.05
N ILE A 168 -4.90 -10.99 -17.19
CA ILE A 168 -5.71 -10.44 -18.29
C ILE A 168 -5.82 -8.92 -18.15
N LEU A 169 -6.18 -8.42 -16.96
CA LEU A 169 -6.30 -7.00 -16.70
C LEU A 169 -4.97 -6.25 -16.89
N GLU A 170 -3.84 -6.87 -16.53
CA GLU A 170 -2.51 -6.32 -16.73
C GLU A 170 -2.13 -6.33 -18.22
N SER A 171 -2.44 -7.39 -18.96
CA SER A 171 -2.21 -7.45 -20.40
C SER A 171 -2.91 -6.31 -21.16
N PHE A 172 -4.17 -6.05 -20.84
CA PHE A 172 -5.00 -5.07 -21.55
C PHE A 172 -4.97 -3.65 -20.94
N GLY A 173 -4.55 -3.52 -19.68
CA GLY A 173 -4.66 -2.28 -18.91
C GLY A 173 -3.33 -1.75 -18.36
N ASN A 174 -2.24 -2.52 -18.41
CA ASN A 174 -0.92 -2.04 -18.02
C ASN A 174 -0.03 -1.78 -19.24
N ALA A 175 0.89 -0.83 -19.06
CA ALA A 175 1.87 -0.47 -20.05
C ALA A 175 3.20 -0.08 -19.40
N GLN A 176 4.27 -0.09 -20.19
CA GLN A 176 5.53 0.51 -19.78
C GLN A 176 5.46 2.03 -19.92
N THR A 177 5.81 2.70 -18.83
CA THR A 177 5.99 4.15 -18.70
C THR A 177 7.45 4.46 -18.38
N ILE A 178 7.83 5.74 -18.36
CA ILE A 178 9.21 6.16 -18.03
C ILE A 178 9.68 5.64 -16.66
N ARG A 179 8.78 5.56 -15.67
CA ARG A 179 9.10 5.22 -14.27
C ARG A 179 8.76 3.78 -13.87
N ASN A 180 7.98 3.05 -14.67
CA ASN A 180 7.55 1.69 -14.35
C ASN A 180 7.22 0.89 -15.61
N ASN A 181 7.77 -0.32 -15.70
CA ASN A 181 7.57 -1.26 -16.79
C ASN A 181 6.20 -1.95 -16.80
N ASN A 182 5.48 -1.95 -15.67
CA ASN A 182 4.15 -2.56 -15.53
C ASN A 182 3.19 -1.61 -14.80
N SER A 183 2.96 -0.43 -15.38
CA SER A 183 2.14 0.64 -14.80
C SER A 183 0.68 0.44 -15.18
N SER A 184 -0.23 0.30 -14.20
CA SER A 184 -1.68 0.30 -14.47
C SER A 184 -2.16 1.65 -14.96
N ARG A 185 -2.84 1.65 -16.11
CA ARG A 185 -3.37 2.85 -16.77
C ARG A 185 -4.91 2.90 -16.70
N PHE A 186 -5.45 2.34 -15.64
CA PHE A 186 -6.86 2.34 -15.27
C PHE A 186 -6.97 2.29 -13.73
N GLY A 187 -8.07 2.81 -13.19
CA GLY A 187 -8.46 2.58 -11.80
C GLY A 187 -9.16 1.23 -11.67
N LYS A 188 -8.87 0.49 -10.61
CA LYS A 188 -9.47 -0.82 -10.30
C LYS A 188 -10.22 -0.72 -8.99
N PHE A 189 -11.48 -1.12 -8.97
CA PHE A 189 -12.31 -1.21 -7.78
C PHE A 189 -12.80 -2.64 -7.61
N ILE A 190 -12.38 -3.28 -6.52
CA ILE A 190 -12.71 -4.67 -6.24
C ILE A 190 -13.73 -4.65 -5.10
N ARG A 191 -14.94 -5.13 -5.39
CA ARG A 191 -15.97 -5.36 -4.38
C ARG A 191 -15.91 -6.81 -3.95
N ILE A 192 -15.83 -7.04 -2.64
CA ILE A 192 -15.96 -8.37 -2.02
C ILE A 192 -17.22 -8.31 -1.18
N GLU A 193 -18.14 -9.22 -1.44
CA GLU A 193 -19.44 -9.27 -0.79
C GLU A 193 -19.41 -10.31 0.31
N PHE A 194 -19.94 -9.96 1.48
CA PHE A 194 -20.05 -10.84 2.63
C PHE A 194 -21.52 -10.98 3.04
N ASN A 195 -21.91 -12.18 3.46
CA ASN A 195 -23.23 -12.42 4.01
C ASN A 195 -23.32 -11.94 5.47
N ALA A 196 -24.51 -12.01 6.08
CA ALA A 196 -24.73 -11.58 7.46
C ALA A 196 -23.90 -12.37 8.50
N ALA A 197 -23.43 -13.58 8.16
CA ALA A 197 -22.56 -14.40 8.99
C ALA A 197 -21.06 -14.09 8.80
N GLY A 198 -20.70 -13.12 7.94
CA GLY A 198 -19.33 -12.74 7.64
C GLY A 198 -18.60 -13.69 6.69
N GLN A 199 -19.33 -14.56 5.98
CA GLN A 199 -18.76 -15.43 4.96
C GLN A 199 -18.80 -14.74 3.61
N ILE A 200 -17.85 -15.08 2.73
CA ILE A 200 -17.82 -14.59 1.36
C ILE A 200 -19.06 -15.04 0.59
N ALA A 201 -19.78 -14.08 0.02
CA ALA A 201 -20.95 -14.29 -0.84
C ALA A 201 -20.64 -14.10 -2.33
N GLY A 202 -19.64 -13.27 -2.66
CA GLY A 202 -19.26 -12.98 -4.05
C GLY A 202 -18.12 -11.97 -4.16
N ALA A 203 -17.66 -11.74 -5.38
CA ALA A 203 -16.75 -10.63 -5.70
C ALA A 203 -16.99 -10.10 -7.10
N ASN A 204 -16.74 -8.81 -7.30
CA ASN A 204 -16.86 -8.13 -8.58
C ASN A 204 -15.71 -7.14 -8.76
N ILE A 205 -15.22 -6.98 -9.99
CA ILE A 205 -14.17 -6.03 -10.34
C ILE A 205 -14.73 -5.01 -11.32
N GLU A 206 -14.76 -3.75 -10.91
CA GLU A 206 -15.04 -2.62 -11.78
C GLU A 206 -13.75 -1.91 -12.16
N TRP A 207 -13.72 -1.35 -13.36
CA TRP A 207 -12.61 -0.54 -13.85
C TRP A 207 -13.09 0.83 -14.28
N TYR A 208 -12.26 1.83 -14.05
CA TYR A 208 -12.55 3.22 -14.36
C TYR A 208 -11.36 3.89 -15.04
N LEU A 209 -11.64 4.93 -15.81
CA LEU A 209 -10.62 5.86 -16.32
C LEU A 209 -9.44 5.17 -17.06
N LEU A 210 -9.75 4.20 -17.94
CA LEU A 210 -8.74 3.65 -18.84
C LEU A 210 -8.14 4.77 -19.72
N GLU A 211 -6.83 4.84 -19.82
CA GLU A 211 -6.11 5.80 -20.67
C GLU A 211 -6.26 5.50 -22.17
N LYS A 212 -7.46 5.70 -22.71
CA LYS A 212 -7.82 5.45 -24.12
C LYS A 212 -6.82 6.01 -25.14
N PRO A 213 -6.25 7.23 -24.99
CA PRO A 213 -5.30 7.78 -25.96
C PRO A 213 -4.05 6.91 -26.18
N ARG A 214 -3.66 6.07 -25.20
CA ARG A 214 -2.47 5.21 -25.30
C ARG A 214 -2.55 4.20 -26.45
N VAL A 215 -3.76 3.80 -26.82
CA VAL A 215 -3.99 2.85 -27.91
C VAL A 215 -3.45 3.40 -29.24
N THR A 216 -3.62 4.70 -29.48
CA THR A 216 -3.25 5.35 -30.75
C THR A 216 -1.99 6.21 -30.65
N HIS A 217 -1.59 6.62 -29.45
CA HIS A 217 -0.45 7.52 -29.24
C HIS A 217 0.44 7.01 -28.11
N GLN A 218 1.76 7.06 -28.32
CA GLN A 218 2.75 6.75 -27.28
C GLN A 218 3.82 7.84 -27.26
N SER A 219 4.19 8.29 -26.07
CA SER A 219 5.34 9.19 -25.89
C SER A 219 6.65 8.44 -26.13
N ARG A 220 7.72 9.19 -26.46
CA ARG A 220 9.07 8.64 -26.58
C ARG A 220 9.46 7.94 -25.26
N LEU A 221 10.01 6.73 -25.37
CA LEU A 221 10.39 5.84 -24.24
C LEU A 221 9.22 5.16 -23.49
N GLU A 222 7.97 5.35 -23.94
CA GLU A 222 6.83 4.57 -23.44
C GLU A 222 6.40 3.51 -24.44
N ARG A 223 5.60 2.54 -23.99
CA ARG A 223 4.98 1.53 -24.84
C ARG A 223 3.46 1.59 -24.76
N ASN A 224 2.82 0.94 -25.71
CA ASN A 224 1.38 0.65 -25.68
C ASN A 224 1.08 -0.42 -24.60
N TYR A 225 -0.18 -0.83 -24.47
CA TYR A 225 -0.59 -1.92 -23.60
C TYR A 225 0.13 -3.22 -23.95
N HIS A 226 0.44 -4.03 -22.93
CA HIS A 226 1.24 -5.25 -23.10
C HIS A 226 0.68 -6.22 -24.12
N ILE A 227 -0.65 -6.31 -24.23
CA ILE A 227 -1.34 -7.22 -25.15
C ILE A 227 -0.87 -7.07 -26.60
N PHE A 228 -0.58 -5.85 -27.07
CA PHE A 228 -0.10 -5.61 -28.43
C PHE A 228 1.29 -6.20 -28.71
N TYR A 229 2.07 -6.45 -27.66
CA TYR A 229 3.39 -7.07 -27.74
C TYR A 229 3.38 -8.55 -27.34
N GLN A 230 2.37 -8.99 -26.58
CA GLN A 230 2.19 -10.38 -26.18
C GLN A 230 1.57 -11.21 -27.32
N LEU A 231 0.53 -10.70 -28.00
CA LEU A 231 -0.16 -11.41 -29.09
C LEU A 231 0.79 -11.86 -30.24
N PRO A 232 1.73 -11.02 -30.73
CA PRO A 232 2.65 -11.46 -31.78
C PRO A 232 3.69 -12.48 -31.31
N ARG A 233 3.95 -12.56 -29.99
CA ARG A 233 4.93 -13.51 -29.42
C ARG A 233 4.37 -14.92 -29.27
N THR A 234 3.04 -15.07 -29.28
CA THR A 234 2.36 -16.37 -29.18
C THR A 234 2.17 -17.06 -30.53
N GLY A 235 2.70 -16.49 -31.62
CA GLY A 235 2.71 -17.09 -32.96
C GLY A 235 4.11 -17.54 -33.38
N CYS A 236 4.59 -18.63 -32.79
CA CYS A 236 5.65 -19.54 -33.27
C CYS A 236 5.48 -20.89 -32.55
#